data_AF-A0A673JC59-F1
#
_entry.id   AF-A0A673JC59-F1
#
_cell.length_a   1.000
_cell.length_b   1.000
_cell.length_c   1.000
_cell.angle_alpha   90.00
_cell.angle_beta   90.00
_cell.angle_gamma   90.00
#
_symmetry.space_group_name_H-M   'P 1'
#
loop_
_entity.id
_entity.type
_entity.pdbx_description
1 polymer ?
#
loop_
_entity_poly.entity_id
_entity_poly.type
_entity_poly.pdbx_seq_one_letter_code
_entity_poly.pdbx_strand_id
1 'polypeptide(L)'
;MGTPGSGRKRAPIKDRFSAEDEALSSIAREAEARLAAKRAARAEARDIRMRELERQQKEHVKLFKYFCVKNFSPFDQDSLSEVEEKYKKAMVSNAQLDNEKANLIYQVDTLKDVIEEMEEQMSELHRETEEKSKELERQKHTCSVQQHKLEDMKEGIRQRDELIEENQKIQQKLDNLTREAFDLQETVNWKDKKIAALERQKEYFDCIRNERDELRDELADLKGKSRMGEKHGLVIIPEDMPNGDVSHESPTSGITVVTQEAAQVLESAGDGPLDVRLRKLVDEKDELLSQIRKLKMQLEEERQKHLKIDSVYTEGERMENGTDLHFIEMQRDANRQISEYKFKLSKTEQEMATMEQNVNRLEGQVSRYKSSADNAEKIEDELKAEKRKLQRELRTALDKIEEMEMTNNHLVKRLEKMKANRNALLSQQ
;
A
#
# COMPACT_ATOMS: atom_id res chain seq x y z
N MET A 1 56.16 -15.76 -14.07
CA MET A 1 56.61 -14.54 -13.36
C MET A 1 55.64 -13.42 -13.70
N GLY A 2 54.86 -12.93 -12.73
CA GLY A 2 53.90 -11.85 -12.94
C GLY A 2 53.38 -11.35 -11.59
N THR A 3 53.56 -10.07 -11.30
CA THR A 3 53.26 -9.46 -10.00
C THR A 3 51.85 -8.85 -9.97
N PRO A 4 50.98 -9.18 -9.01
CA PRO A 4 49.71 -8.49 -8.83
C PRO A 4 49.93 -7.03 -8.42
N GLY A 5 49.27 -6.09 -9.10
CA GLY A 5 49.30 -4.67 -8.73
C GLY A 5 48.56 -4.40 -7.42
N SER A 6 49.15 -3.60 -6.52
CA SER A 6 48.54 -3.28 -5.22
C SER A 6 47.30 -2.40 -5.38
N GLY A 7 46.12 -3.00 -5.14
CA GLY A 7 44.82 -2.32 -5.21
C GLY A 7 44.65 -1.29 -4.09
N ARG A 8 44.74 -0.01 -4.44
CA ARG A 8 44.60 1.13 -3.51
C ARG A 8 43.15 1.25 -3.02
N LYS A 9 42.81 0.56 -1.91
CA LYS A 9 41.50 0.67 -1.25
C LYS A 9 41.20 2.15 -0.94
N ARG A 10 40.06 2.67 -1.40
CA ARG A 10 39.54 3.96 -0.90
C ARG A 10 39.02 3.75 0.52
N ALA A 11 39.44 4.59 1.46
CA ALA A 11 38.86 4.60 2.80
C ALA A 11 37.38 5.06 2.73
N PRO A 12 36.50 4.54 3.60
CA PRO A 12 35.11 4.98 3.63
C PRO A 12 35.02 6.45 4.10
N ILE A 13 34.22 7.26 3.41
CA ILE A 13 33.90 8.63 3.85
C ILE A 13 32.83 8.51 4.94
N LYS A 14 33.26 8.24 6.19
CA LYS A 14 32.37 8.10 7.34
C LYS A 14 32.72 9.03 8.51
N ASP A 15 34.01 9.27 8.73
CA ASP A 15 34.47 9.96 9.95
C ASP A 15 34.42 11.49 9.84
N ARG A 16 34.33 12.05 8.62
CA ARG A 16 34.25 13.51 8.41
C ARG A 16 32.98 14.13 8.99
N PHE A 17 31.82 13.55 8.70
CA PHE A 17 30.55 14.05 9.24
C PHE A 17 30.52 14.02 10.77
N SER A 18 31.14 13.00 11.41
CA SER A 18 31.23 12.94 12.87
C SER A 18 32.12 14.05 13.44
N ALA A 19 33.27 14.33 12.82
CA ALA A 19 34.17 15.38 13.26
C ALA A 19 33.63 16.80 12.97
N GLU A 20 32.87 16.96 11.89
CA GLU A 20 32.20 18.21 11.53
C GLU A 20 31.03 18.50 12.49
N ASP A 21 30.23 17.49 12.86
CA ASP A 21 29.13 17.61 13.83
C ASP A 21 29.63 17.84 15.27
N GLU A 22 30.70 17.14 15.68
CA GLU A 22 31.37 17.37 16.97
C GLU A 22 32.00 18.79 17.06
N ALA A 23 32.55 19.30 15.95
CA ALA A 23 33.03 20.68 15.86
C ALA A 23 31.88 21.70 15.96
N LEU A 24 30.74 21.46 15.30
CA LEU A 24 29.55 22.31 15.42
C LEU A 24 28.99 22.32 16.86
N SER A 25 28.93 21.15 17.50
CA SER A 25 28.52 21.02 18.91
C SER A 25 29.46 21.76 19.87
N SER A 26 30.76 21.75 19.59
CA SER A 26 31.76 22.53 20.34
C SER A 26 31.59 24.04 20.14
N ILE A 27 31.37 24.49 18.90
CA ILE A 27 31.11 25.91 18.57
C ILE A 27 29.83 26.42 19.25
N ALA A 28 28.76 25.63 19.26
CA ALA A 28 27.52 25.97 19.95
C ALA A 28 27.74 26.17 21.46
N ARG A 29 28.44 25.23 22.11
CA ARG A 29 28.77 25.30 23.54
C ARG A 29 29.69 26.47 23.89
N GLU A 30 30.62 26.83 23.01
CA GLU A 30 31.46 28.02 23.22
C GLU A 30 30.65 29.32 23.04
N ALA A 31 29.74 29.37 22.07
CA ALA A 31 28.84 30.51 21.87
C ALA A 31 27.90 30.71 23.08
N GLU A 32 27.33 29.63 23.60
CA GLU A 32 26.52 29.59 24.83
C GLU A 32 27.32 30.11 26.04
N ALA A 33 28.53 29.58 26.27
CA ALA A 33 29.38 30.02 27.37
C ALA A 33 29.76 31.51 27.28
N ARG A 34 30.03 32.02 26.07
CA ARG A 34 30.26 33.45 25.81
C ARG A 34 28.99 34.29 26.05
N LEU A 35 27.80 33.77 25.74
CA LEU A 35 26.53 34.43 26.03
C LEU A 35 26.23 34.47 27.53
N ALA A 36 26.47 33.38 28.25
CA ALA A 36 26.32 33.28 29.70
C ALA A 36 27.26 34.24 30.45
N ALA A 37 28.54 34.32 30.06
CA ALA A 37 29.47 35.31 30.60
C ALA A 37 29.00 36.76 30.35
N LYS A 38 28.38 37.01 29.19
CA LYS A 38 27.80 38.32 28.84
C LYS A 38 26.51 38.62 29.62
N ARG A 39 25.67 37.62 29.93
CA ARG A 39 24.53 37.73 30.85
C ARG A 39 25.03 38.08 32.27
N ALA A 40 26.04 37.36 32.78
CA ALA A 40 26.63 37.58 34.11
C ALA A 40 27.25 39.00 34.27
N ALA A 41 28.11 39.43 33.35
CA ALA A 41 28.73 40.76 33.41
C ALA A 41 27.71 41.91 33.35
N ARG A 42 26.56 41.71 32.66
CA ARG A 42 25.44 42.66 32.67
C ARG A 42 24.72 42.69 34.02
N ALA A 43 24.56 41.54 34.70
CA ALA A 43 23.97 41.47 36.02
C ALA A 43 24.85 42.17 37.08
N GLU A 44 26.16 41.95 37.06
CA GLU A 44 27.11 42.63 37.93
C GLU A 44 27.10 44.16 37.71
N ALA A 45 27.11 44.61 36.45
CA ALA A 45 27.03 46.03 36.12
C ALA A 45 25.69 46.69 36.55
N ARG A 46 24.57 45.94 36.54
CA ARG A 46 23.29 46.39 37.10
C ARG A 46 23.39 46.56 38.62
N ASP A 47 23.92 45.58 39.33
CA ASP A 47 24.02 45.60 40.80
C ASP A 47 24.98 46.70 41.32
N ILE A 48 26.15 46.87 40.69
CA ILE A 48 27.06 47.99 40.99
C ILE A 48 26.33 49.34 40.82
N ARG A 49 25.55 49.50 39.74
CA ARG A 49 24.80 50.74 39.48
C ARG A 49 23.68 50.97 40.51
N MET A 50 22.98 49.91 40.95
CA MET A 50 21.97 50.00 42.01
C MET A 50 22.60 50.43 43.35
N ARG A 51 23.71 49.80 43.74
CA ARG A 51 24.45 50.14 44.98
C ARG A 51 24.96 51.58 44.99
N GLU A 52 25.40 52.10 43.83
CA GLU A 52 25.81 53.51 43.69
C GLU A 52 24.63 54.49 43.75
N LEU A 53 23.49 54.17 43.13
CA LEU A 53 22.27 54.98 43.24
C LEU A 53 21.75 55.06 44.68
N GLU A 54 21.74 53.94 45.41
CA GLU A 54 21.43 53.95 46.85
C GLU A 54 22.39 54.84 47.66
N ARG A 55 23.70 54.81 47.34
CA ARG A 55 24.71 55.64 48.02
C ARG A 55 24.42 57.12 47.80
N GLN A 56 24.17 57.52 46.56
CA GLN A 56 23.81 58.90 46.20
C GLN A 56 22.50 59.34 46.87
N GLN A 57 21.46 58.49 46.90
CA GLN A 57 20.20 58.79 47.56
C GLN A 57 20.38 58.98 49.08
N LYS A 58 21.17 58.11 49.73
CA LYS A 58 21.54 58.23 51.16
C LYS A 58 22.37 59.48 51.46
N GLU A 59 23.19 59.94 50.52
CA GLU A 59 23.95 61.20 50.63
C GLU A 59 23.07 62.45 50.41
N HIS A 60 22.15 62.43 49.44
CA HIS A 60 21.16 63.50 49.27
C HIS A 60 20.28 63.66 50.51
N VAL A 61 19.81 62.58 51.13
CA VAL A 61 19.03 62.63 52.38
C VAL A 61 19.87 63.19 53.55
N LYS A 62 21.17 62.82 53.64
CA LYS A 62 22.08 63.41 54.64
C LYS A 62 22.32 64.90 54.41
N LEU A 63 22.58 65.31 53.17
CA LEU A 63 22.80 66.72 52.80
C LEU A 63 21.56 67.57 53.04
N PHE A 64 20.37 67.09 52.66
CA PHE A 64 19.09 67.76 52.94
C PHE A 64 18.89 67.94 54.46
N LYS A 65 19.08 66.87 55.25
CA LYS A 65 18.97 66.94 56.72
C LYS A 65 19.98 67.91 57.34
N TYR A 66 21.22 67.94 56.84
CA TYR A 66 22.24 68.90 57.30
C TYR A 66 21.90 70.34 56.90
N PHE A 67 21.37 70.55 55.69
CA PHE A 67 20.97 71.86 55.18
C PHE A 67 19.81 72.46 56.00
N CYS A 68 18.75 71.70 56.27
CA CYS A 68 17.63 72.14 57.10
C CYS A 68 18.09 72.54 58.53
N VAL A 69 18.94 71.73 59.16
CA VAL A 69 19.45 71.99 60.52
C VAL A 69 20.33 73.24 60.61
N LYS A 70 20.96 73.67 59.51
CA LYS A 70 21.98 74.73 59.53
C LYS A 70 21.50 76.11 59.05
N ASN A 71 20.38 76.20 58.34
CA ASN A 71 20.00 77.43 57.62
C ASN A 71 18.67 78.08 58.04
N PHE A 72 17.86 77.46 58.93
CA PHE A 72 16.56 78.02 59.30
C PHE A 72 16.52 78.70 60.67
N SER A 73 15.97 79.92 60.67
CA SER A 73 15.64 80.71 61.86
C SER A 73 14.12 80.85 62.00
N PRO A 74 13.58 81.26 63.17
CA PRO A 74 12.17 80.99 63.51
C PRO A 74 11.08 81.88 62.87
N PHE A 75 11.36 82.71 61.85
CA PHE A 75 10.51 83.89 61.56
C PHE A 75 9.70 83.90 60.24
N ASP A 76 9.85 82.91 59.36
CA ASP A 76 9.02 82.76 58.13
C ASP A 76 8.32 81.39 58.09
N GLN A 77 7.65 81.05 59.19
CA GLN A 77 7.28 79.67 59.53
C GLN A 77 6.19 79.06 58.61
N ASP A 78 5.21 79.86 58.16
CA ASP A 78 4.10 79.37 57.32
C ASP A 78 4.51 79.12 55.87
N SER A 79 5.27 80.04 55.27
CA SER A 79 5.79 79.89 53.89
C SER A 79 6.77 78.72 53.79
N LEU A 80 7.62 78.54 54.82
CA LEU A 80 8.46 77.35 54.95
C LEU A 80 7.61 76.08 55.03
N SER A 81 6.58 76.05 55.88
CA SER A 81 5.70 74.89 56.07
C SER A 81 5.03 74.47 54.75
N GLU A 82 4.53 75.42 53.96
CA GLU A 82 3.91 75.13 52.66
C GLU A 82 4.91 74.53 51.65
N VAL A 83 6.15 75.04 51.61
CA VAL A 83 7.22 74.50 50.77
C VAL A 83 7.68 73.11 51.25
N GLU A 84 7.79 72.91 52.56
CA GLU A 84 8.06 71.59 53.14
C GLU A 84 6.97 70.57 52.83
N GLU A 85 5.68 70.95 52.88
CA GLU A 85 4.58 70.05 52.57
C GLU A 85 4.55 69.68 51.09
N LYS A 86 4.81 70.65 50.20
CA LYS A 86 5.00 70.41 48.75
C LYS A 86 6.18 69.47 48.50
N TYR A 87 7.31 69.65 49.18
CA TYR A 87 8.47 68.76 49.08
C TYR A 87 8.15 67.34 49.59
N LYS A 88 7.47 67.20 50.73
CA LYS A 88 7.03 65.91 51.28
C LYS A 88 6.10 65.17 50.31
N LYS A 89 5.12 65.86 49.70
CA LYS A 89 4.23 65.30 48.67
C LYS A 89 5.00 64.85 47.42
N ALA A 90 5.93 65.67 46.93
CA ALA A 90 6.78 65.32 45.79
C ALA A 90 7.69 64.12 46.09
N MET A 91 8.25 64.03 47.30
CA MET A 91 9.08 62.90 47.73
C MET A 91 8.30 61.58 47.80
N VAL A 92 7.07 61.61 48.32
CA VAL A 92 6.19 60.42 48.36
C VAL A 92 5.80 59.99 46.94
N SER A 93 5.43 60.92 46.06
CA SER A 93 5.10 60.62 44.66
C SER A 93 6.31 60.05 43.90
N ASN A 94 7.51 60.59 44.10
CA ASN A 94 8.73 60.07 43.48
C ASN A 94 9.05 58.64 43.97
N ALA A 95 8.87 58.38 45.28
CA ALA A 95 9.03 57.03 45.84
C ALA A 95 7.98 56.04 45.30
N GLN A 96 6.76 56.48 45.01
CA GLN A 96 5.75 55.64 44.32
C GLN A 96 6.20 55.32 42.89
N LEU A 97 6.62 56.33 42.13
CA LEU A 97 7.11 56.16 40.76
C LEU A 97 8.35 55.25 40.66
N ASP A 98 9.28 55.32 41.61
CA ASP A 98 10.43 54.40 41.65
C ASP A 98 10.03 52.96 41.96
N ASN A 99 8.99 52.73 42.78
CA ASN A 99 8.43 51.39 43.02
C ASN A 99 7.69 50.85 41.78
N GLU A 100 6.86 51.67 41.12
CA GLU A 100 6.18 51.32 39.87
C GLU A 100 7.18 50.97 38.76
N LYS A 101 8.23 51.78 38.62
CA LYS A 101 9.38 51.55 37.73
C LYS A 101 10.13 50.27 38.06
N ALA A 102 10.36 49.94 39.33
CA ALA A 102 10.97 48.67 39.72
C ALA A 102 10.09 47.47 39.36
N ASN A 103 8.77 47.55 39.61
CA ASN A 103 7.80 46.53 39.23
C ASN A 103 7.73 46.32 37.71
N LEU A 104 7.75 47.41 36.93
CA LEU A 104 7.78 47.36 35.46
C LEU A 104 9.09 46.79 34.93
N ILE A 105 10.24 47.11 35.54
CA ILE A 105 11.53 46.49 35.19
C ILE A 105 11.51 44.98 35.43
N TYR A 106 10.96 44.53 36.57
CA TYR A 106 10.79 43.10 36.87
C TYR A 106 9.91 42.42 35.82
N GLN A 107 8.71 42.96 35.54
CA GLN A 107 7.80 42.42 34.51
C GLN A 107 8.46 42.36 33.13
N VAL A 108 9.22 43.40 32.75
CA VAL A 108 9.91 43.47 31.46
C VAL A 108 11.08 42.49 31.36
N ASP A 109 11.75 42.13 32.46
CA ASP A 109 12.77 41.07 32.44
C ASP A 109 12.12 39.68 32.45
N THR A 110 11.08 39.42 33.27
CA THR A 110 10.32 38.14 33.22
C THR A 110 9.72 37.87 31.83
N LEU A 111 9.22 38.90 31.15
CA LEU A 111 8.71 38.76 29.78
C LEU A 111 9.82 38.47 28.76
N LYS A 112 11.08 38.83 29.01
CA LYS A 112 12.21 38.41 28.16
C LYS A 112 12.57 36.95 28.41
N ASP A 113 12.59 36.52 29.67
CA ASP A 113 12.88 35.13 30.01
C ASP A 113 11.89 34.18 29.31
N VAL A 114 10.59 34.54 29.28
CA VAL A 114 9.56 33.81 28.52
C VAL A 114 9.76 33.89 26.99
N ILE A 115 10.21 35.02 26.45
CA ILE A 115 10.51 35.14 25.01
C ILE A 115 11.74 34.30 24.64
N GLU A 116 12.81 34.32 25.44
CA GLU A 116 14.00 33.50 25.23
C GLU A 116 13.64 32.00 25.30
N GLU A 117 12.79 31.57 26.25
CA GLU A 117 12.26 30.19 26.29
C GLU A 117 11.44 29.83 25.04
N MET A 118 10.56 30.73 24.57
CA MET A 118 9.78 30.50 23.34
C MET A 118 10.65 30.45 22.08
N GLU A 119 11.72 31.24 22.00
CA GLU A 119 12.70 31.20 20.90
C GLU A 119 13.50 29.89 20.88
N GLU A 120 13.87 29.35 22.06
CA GLU A 120 14.50 28.04 22.21
C GLU A 120 13.53 26.90 21.82
N GLN A 121 12.29 26.91 22.32
CA GLN A 121 11.26 25.93 21.93
C GLN A 121 10.95 25.95 20.42
N MET A 122 10.84 27.13 19.81
CA MET A 122 10.68 27.24 18.35
C MET A 122 11.88 26.65 17.61
N SER A 123 13.11 26.90 18.09
CA SER A 123 14.34 26.39 17.47
C SER A 123 14.42 24.87 17.52
N GLU A 124 14.02 24.25 18.63
CA GLU A 124 13.95 22.79 18.76
C GLU A 124 12.89 22.17 17.86
N LEU A 125 11.69 22.76 17.76
CA LEU A 125 10.62 22.29 16.85
C LEU A 125 11.03 22.35 15.37
N HIS A 126 11.79 23.38 14.96
CA HIS A 126 12.37 23.43 13.61
C HIS A 126 13.38 22.30 13.39
N ARG A 127 14.27 22.04 14.37
CA ARG A 127 15.27 20.96 14.32
C ARG A 127 14.61 19.59 14.19
N GLU A 128 13.59 19.30 15.01
CA GLU A 128 12.84 18.04 14.98
C GLU A 128 12.06 17.86 13.66
N THR A 129 11.52 18.95 13.10
CA THR A 129 10.86 18.95 11.79
C THR A 129 11.85 18.63 10.66
N GLU A 130 13.07 19.18 10.71
CA GLU A 130 14.12 18.88 9.73
C GLU A 130 14.61 17.42 9.84
N GLU A 131 14.73 16.88 11.06
CA GLU A 131 15.05 15.47 11.29
C GLU A 131 13.97 14.52 10.74
N LYS A 132 12.69 14.81 11.00
CA LYS A 132 11.54 14.08 10.45
C LYS A 132 11.50 14.14 8.91
N SER A 133 11.83 15.29 8.32
CA SER A 133 11.95 15.47 6.87
C SER A 133 13.09 14.61 6.28
N LYS A 134 14.27 14.65 6.90
CA LYS A 134 15.42 13.80 6.51
C LYS A 134 15.10 12.31 6.59
N GLU A 135 14.37 11.88 7.62
CA GLU A 135 13.95 10.47 7.75
C GLU A 135 12.89 10.07 6.73
N LEU A 136 11.92 10.93 6.42
CA LEU A 136 10.93 10.70 5.37
C LEU A 136 11.59 10.42 4.01
N GLU A 137 12.64 11.15 3.65
CA GLU A 137 13.38 10.88 2.40
C GLU A 137 14.17 9.56 2.43
N ARG A 138 14.72 9.15 3.59
CA ARG A 138 15.33 7.81 3.74
C ARG A 138 14.30 6.69 3.57
N GLN A 139 13.11 6.87 4.12
CA GLN A 139 12.01 5.90 3.99
C GLN A 139 11.47 5.84 2.56
N LYS A 140 11.32 6.98 1.87
CA LYS A 140 10.99 7.03 0.42
C LYS A 140 12.02 6.28 -0.43
N HIS A 141 13.32 6.52 -0.21
CA HIS A 141 14.38 5.81 -0.93
C HIS A 141 14.33 4.29 -0.67
N THR A 142 14.16 3.89 0.60
CA THR A 142 14.03 2.48 0.98
C THR A 142 12.82 1.81 0.32
N CYS A 143 11.67 2.49 0.29
CA CYS A 143 10.46 2.02 -0.39
C CYS A 143 10.68 1.85 -1.90
N SER A 144 11.34 2.80 -2.57
CA SER A 144 11.67 2.71 -3.99
C SER A 144 12.59 1.52 -4.32
N VAL A 145 13.60 1.25 -3.48
CA VAL A 145 14.47 0.06 -3.63
C VAL A 145 13.69 -1.24 -3.43
N GLN A 146 12.76 -1.27 -2.47
CA GLN A 146 11.89 -2.43 -2.25
C GLN A 146 10.90 -2.65 -3.40
N GLN A 147 10.35 -1.58 -4.00
CA GLN A 147 9.49 -1.65 -5.18
C GLN A 147 10.22 -2.24 -6.40
N HIS A 148 11.45 -1.78 -6.67
CA HIS A 148 12.26 -2.36 -7.75
C HIS A 148 12.48 -3.86 -7.54
N LYS A 149 12.92 -4.26 -6.34
CA LYS A 149 13.15 -5.67 -6.00
C LYS A 149 11.87 -6.52 -6.11
N LEU A 150 10.71 -5.95 -5.78
CA LEU A 150 9.42 -6.61 -5.91
C LEU A 150 9.05 -6.83 -7.39
N GLU A 151 9.37 -5.89 -8.27
CA GLU A 151 9.17 -6.06 -9.72
C GLU A 151 10.14 -7.07 -10.32
N ASP A 152 11.42 -7.06 -9.93
CA ASP A 152 12.41 -8.09 -10.32
C ASP A 152 11.92 -9.51 -9.95
N MET A 153 11.27 -9.66 -8.79
CA MET A 153 10.73 -10.95 -8.33
C MET A 153 9.44 -11.36 -9.06
N LYS A 154 8.57 -10.42 -9.47
CA LYS A 154 7.43 -10.71 -10.36
C LYS A 154 7.90 -11.14 -11.74
N GLU A 155 8.91 -10.47 -12.28
CA GLU A 155 9.52 -10.78 -13.58
C GLU A 155 10.05 -12.23 -13.58
N GLY A 156 10.82 -12.60 -12.55
CA GLY A 156 11.30 -13.97 -12.34
C GLY A 156 10.23 -15.01 -11.95
N ILE A 157 9.01 -14.58 -11.60
CA ILE A 157 7.83 -15.48 -11.53
C ILE A 157 7.28 -15.71 -12.93
N ARG A 158 6.97 -14.64 -13.68
CA ARG A 158 6.36 -14.74 -15.01
C ARG A 158 7.20 -15.55 -15.99
N GLN A 159 8.52 -15.33 -16.02
CA GLN A 159 9.45 -16.10 -16.85
C GLN A 159 9.47 -17.60 -16.50
N ARG A 160 9.27 -17.95 -15.22
CA ARG A 160 9.17 -19.36 -14.78
C ARG A 160 7.86 -19.98 -15.26
N ASP A 161 6.76 -19.24 -15.16
CA ASP A 161 5.43 -19.71 -15.51
C ASP A 161 5.30 -19.87 -17.05
N GLU A 162 5.91 -18.98 -17.83
CA GLU A 162 6.12 -19.10 -19.28
C GLU A 162 6.89 -20.41 -19.64
N LEU A 163 8.00 -20.69 -18.94
CA LEU A 163 8.78 -21.93 -19.11
C LEU A 163 8.01 -23.20 -18.69
N ILE A 164 7.14 -23.11 -17.68
CA ILE A 164 6.26 -24.21 -17.27
C ILE A 164 5.23 -24.51 -18.38
N GLU A 165 4.62 -23.48 -18.97
CA GLU A 165 3.67 -23.64 -20.07
C GLU A 165 4.34 -24.22 -21.34
N GLU A 166 5.57 -23.82 -21.65
CA GLU A 166 6.34 -24.40 -22.76
C GLU A 166 6.68 -25.88 -22.50
N ASN A 167 7.13 -26.24 -21.29
CA ASN A 167 7.39 -27.64 -20.93
C ASN A 167 6.12 -28.50 -21.02
N GLN A 168 4.95 -27.98 -20.60
CA GLN A 168 3.67 -28.69 -20.77
C GLN A 168 3.33 -28.92 -22.26
N LYS A 169 3.56 -27.92 -23.13
CA LYS A 169 3.38 -28.05 -24.59
C LYS A 169 4.37 -29.04 -25.23
N ILE A 170 5.58 -29.18 -24.67
CA ILE A 170 6.56 -30.18 -25.10
C ILE A 170 6.13 -31.58 -24.64
N GLN A 171 5.70 -31.73 -23.38
CA GLN A 171 5.24 -33.02 -22.85
C GLN A 171 4.05 -33.57 -23.63
N GLN A 172 3.03 -32.74 -23.91
CA GLN A 172 1.88 -33.14 -24.74
C GLN A 172 2.28 -33.64 -26.14
N LYS A 173 3.35 -33.08 -26.74
CA LYS A 173 3.89 -33.57 -28.02
C LYS A 173 4.60 -34.92 -27.85
N LEU A 174 5.38 -35.09 -26.78
CA LEU A 174 6.03 -36.37 -26.46
C LEU A 174 5.00 -37.47 -26.18
N ASP A 175 3.94 -37.19 -25.42
CA ASP A 175 2.86 -38.14 -25.12
C ASP A 175 2.14 -38.60 -26.41
N ASN A 176 1.94 -37.68 -27.35
CA ASN A 176 1.32 -37.98 -28.64
C ASN A 176 2.24 -38.81 -29.55
N LEU A 177 3.51 -38.44 -29.66
CA LEU A 177 4.51 -39.21 -30.42
C LEU A 177 4.75 -40.61 -29.81
N THR A 178 4.67 -40.74 -28.48
CA THR A 178 4.79 -42.02 -27.78
C THR A 178 3.62 -42.95 -28.12
N ARG A 179 2.40 -42.40 -28.23
CA ARG A 179 1.20 -43.14 -28.66
C ARG A 179 1.30 -43.57 -30.13
N GLU A 180 1.67 -42.66 -31.03
CA GLU A 180 1.87 -42.97 -32.44
C GLU A 180 2.95 -44.05 -32.64
N ALA A 181 4.06 -43.99 -31.89
CA ALA A 181 5.10 -45.02 -31.90
C ALA A 181 4.58 -46.38 -31.43
N PHE A 182 3.67 -46.42 -30.43
CA PHE A 182 3.04 -47.65 -29.97
C PHE A 182 2.11 -48.25 -31.03
N ASP A 183 1.23 -47.45 -31.62
CA ASP A 183 0.28 -47.87 -32.67
C ASP A 183 1.03 -48.38 -33.93
N LEU A 184 2.13 -47.74 -34.28
CA LEU A 184 3.05 -48.19 -35.33
C LEU A 184 3.77 -49.49 -34.96
N GLN A 185 4.20 -49.66 -33.71
CA GLN A 185 4.85 -50.90 -33.25
C GLN A 185 3.88 -52.09 -33.24
N GLU A 186 2.60 -51.90 -32.84
CA GLU A 186 1.59 -52.95 -33.00
C GLU A 186 1.36 -53.30 -34.48
N THR A 187 1.33 -52.30 -35.35
CA THR A 187 1.20 -52.48 -36.81
C THR A 187 2.38 -53.27 -37.40
N VAL A 188 3.61 -53.02 -36.94
CA VAL A 188 4.81 -53.80 -37.32
C VAL A 188 4.69 -55.24 -36.79
N ASN A 189 4.40 -55.40 -35.50
CA ASN A 189 4.23 -56.70 -34.85
C ASN A 189 3.15 -57.58 -35.53
N TRP A 190 2.11 -56.98 -36.11
CA TRP A 190 1.10 -57.67 -36.92
C TRP A 190 1.65 -58.07 -38.30
N LYS A 191 2.36 -57.17 -38.97
CA LYS A 191 2.98 -57.44 -40.29
C LYS A 191 4.00 -58.57 -40.20
N ASP A 192 4.85 -58.59 -39.19
CA ASP A 192 5.86 -59.64 -39.00
C ASP A 192 5.22 -61.03 -38.80
N LYS A 193 4.16 -61.10 -37.98
CA LYS A 193 3.35 -62.32 -37.83
C LYS A 193 2.72 -62.76 -39.16
N LYS A 194 2.26 -61.82 -39.99
CA LYS A 194 1.68 -62.10 -41.30
C LYS A 194 2.72 -62.53 -42.33
N ILE A 195 3.91 -61.94 -42.33
CA ILE A 195 5.06 -62.34 -43.16
C ILE A 195 5.45 -63.78 -42.83
N ALA A 196 5.73 -64.08 -41.56
CA ALA A 196 6.11 -65.43 -41.13
C ALA A 196 5.03 -66.49 -41.44
N ALA A 197 3.75 -66.12 -41.49
CA ALA A 197 2.67 -67.02 -41.91
C ALA A 197 2.71 -67.29 -43.43
N LEU A 198 3.00 -66.28 -44.25
CA LEU A 198 3.14 -66.39 -45.70
C LEU A 198 4.42 -67.14 -46.11
N GLU A 199 5.51 -66.97 -45.36
CA GLU A 199 6.78 -67.68 -45.58
C GLU A 199 6.59 -69.20 -45.40
N ARG A 200 5.97 -69.63 -44.30
CA ARG A 200 5.59 -71.05 -44.12
C ARG A 200 4.66 -71.56 -45.22
N GLN A 201 3.69 -70.75 -45.64
CA GLN A 201 2.78 -71.13 -46.74
C GLN A 201 3.55 -71.32 -48.06
N LYS A 202 4.57 -70.50 -48.32
CA LYS A 202 5.47 -70.65 -49.47
C LYS A 202 6.29 -71.95 -49.35
N GLU A 203 6.83 -72.27 -48.18
CA GLU A 203 7.56 -73.54 -47.96
C GLU A 203 6.69 -74.76 -48.32
N TYR A 204 5.43 -74.79 -47.89
CA TYR A 204 4.48 -75.85 -48.29
C TYR A 204 4.22 -75.90 -49.80
N PHE A 205 4.01 -74.75 -50.45
CA PHE A 205 3.83 -74.72 -51.91
C PHE A 205 5.09 -75.12 -52.68
N ASP A 206 6.28 -74.83 -52.14
CA ASP A 206 7.55 -75.17 -52.75
C ASP A 206 7.81 -76.69 -52.66
N CYS A 207 7.40 -77.36 -51.56
CA CYS A 207 7.36 -78.83 -51.50
C CYS A 207 6.41 -79.45 -52.54
N ILE A 208 5.15 -79.00 -52.60
CA ILE A 208 4.14 -79.49 -53.57
C ILE A 208 4.62 -79.25 -55.02
N ARG A 209 5.33 -78.15 -55.27
CA ARG A 209 5.92 -77.84 -56.58
C ARG A 209 7.00 -78.85 -56.95
N ASN A 210 7.88 -79.20 -56.01
CA ASN A 210 8.94 -80.18 -56.22
C ASN A 210 8.35 -81.57 -56.49
N GLU A 211 7.43 -82.06 -55.64
CA GLU A 211 6.72 -83.34 -55.85
C GLU A 211 6.03 -83.41 -57.22
N ARG A 212 5.37 -82.32 -57.64
CA ARG A 212 4.72 -82.21 -58.96
C ARG A 212 5.73 -82.28 -60.10
N ASP A 213 6.91 -81.68 -59.95
CA ASP A 213 7.92 -81.64 -61.00
C ASP A 213 8.70 -82.97 -61.08
N GLU A 214 8.96 -83.62 -59.94
CA GLU A 214 9.42 -85.02 -59.87
C GLU A 214 8.42 -85.98 -60.56
N LEU A 215 7.13 -85.90 -60.22
CA LEU A 215 6.07 -86.69 -60.88
C LEU A 215 5.91 -86.37 -62.38
N ARG A 216 6.27 -85.16 -62.82
CA ARG A 216 6.30 -84.80 -64.25
C ARG A 216 7.46 -85.44 -64.97
N ASP A 217 8.64 -85.48 -64.36
CA ASP A 217 9.81 -86.13 -64.92
C ASP A 217 9.60 -87.66 -64.94
N GLU A 218 9.04 -88.26 -63.88
CA GLU A 218 8.60 -89.66 -63.90
C GLU A 218 7.57 -89.94 -65.01
N LEU A 219 6.58 -89.06 -65.21
CA LEU A 219 5.59 -89.18 -66.30
C LEU A 219 6.22 -88.97 -67.68
N ALA A 220 7.24 -88.15 -67.82
CA ALA A 220 8.00 -87.98 -69.07
C ALA A 220 8.81 -89.25 -69.37
N ASP A 221 9.43 -89.84 -68.35
CA ASP A 221 10.21 -91.08 -68.44
C ASP A 221 9.30 -92.29 -68.73
N LEU A 222 8.14 -92.36 -68.09
CA LEU A 222 7.06 -93.32 -68.38
C LEU A 222 6.47 -93.09 -69.78
N LYS A 223 6.35 -91.85 -70.27
CA LYS A 223 5.94 -91.59 -71.67
C LYS A 223 7.05 -91.86 -72.68
N GLY A 224 8.33 -91.81 -72.29
CA GLY A 224 9.44 -92.36 -73.09
C GLY A 224 9.28 -93.86 -73.27
N LYS A 225 9.08 -94.58 -72.16
CA LYS A 225 8.83 -96.03 -72.12
C LYS A 225 7.51 -96.40 -72.83
N SER A 226 6.45 -95.60 -72.69
CA SER A 226 5.15 -95.79 -73.35
C SER A 226 5.19 -95.47 -74.84
N ARG A 227 5.95 -94.47 -75.30
CA ARG A 227 6.22 -94.28 -76.74
C ARG A 227 7.01 -95.44 -77.37
N MET A 228 7.66 -96.26 -76.53
CA MET A 228 8.29 -97.52 -76.91
C MET A 228 7.30 -98.72 -76.89
N GLY A 229 6.04 -98.53 -76.48
CA GLY A 229 5.02 -99.58 -76.31
C GLY A 229 3.58 -99.23 -76.71
N GLU A 230 3.29 -98.01 -77.18
CA GLU A 230 1.91 -97.54 -77.41
C GLU A 230 1.28 -98.14 -78.68
N LYS A 231 0.45 -99.16 -78.45
CA LYS A 231 -0.66 -99.52 -79.34
C LYS A 231 -1.96 -99.55 -78.51
N HIS A 232 -2.87 -98.61 -78.81
CA HIS A 232 -4.23 -98.48 -78.25
C HIS A 232 -4.29 -98.02 -76.77
N GLY A 233 -5.18 -97.12 -76.28
CA GLY A 233 -6.06 -96.12 -76.92
C GLY A 233 -7.56 -96.19 -76.56
N LEU A 234 -8.13 -95.18 -75.84
CA LEU A 234 -9.59 -94.80 -75.81
C LEU A 234 -9.90 -93.54 -74.94
N VAL A 235 -11.20 -93.15 -74.82
CA VAL A 235 -11.75 -91.82 -74.40
C VAL A 235 -13.08 -91.95 -73.59
N ILE A 236 -13.48 -90.99 -72.72
CA ILE A 236 -14.91 -90.60 -72.37
C ILE A 236 -15.02 -89.36 -71.41
N ILE A 237 -16.21 -88.71 -71.34
CA ILE A 237 -16.65 -87.41 -70.71
C ILE A 237 -18.21 -87.54 -70.42
N PRO A 238 -19.02 -86.79 -69.57
CA PRO A 238 -18.97 -85.44 -68.92
C PRO A 238 -19.20 -85.44 -67.36
N GLU A 239 -20.03 -84.70 -66.57
CA GLU A 239 -21.22 -83.78 -66.69
C GLU A 239 -21.46 -82.87 -65.41
N ASP A 240 -22.65 -82.23 -65.23
CA ASP A 240 -22.94 -81.00 -64.41
C ASP A 240 -23.83 -81.14 -63.12
N MET A 241 -24.22 -80.02 -62.43
CA MET A 241 -25.60 -79.62 -61.93
C MET A 241 -25.67 -78.58 -60.72
N PRO A 242 -26.83 -77.90 -60.41
CA PRO A 242 -26.91 -76.56 -59.72
C PRO A 242 -28.01 -76.37 -58.60
N ASN A 243 -28.41 -75.11 -58.25
CA ASN A 243 -29.68 -74.56 -57.63
C ASN A 243 -29.43 -73.39 -56.61
N GLY A 244 -30.37 -72.51 -56.15
CA GLY A 244 -31.80 -72.23 -56.46
C GLY A 244 -32.52 -71.26 -55.45
N ASP A 245 -33.86 -71.07 -55.58
CA ASP A 245 -34.88 -70.48 -54.63
C ASP A 245 -35.21 -68.94 -54.55
N VAL A 246 -36.43 -68.56 -54.05
CA VAL A 246 -37.12 -67.22 -54.18
C VAL A 246 -38.27 -66.95 -53.13
N SER A 247 -38.46 -65.72 -52.56
CA SER A 247 -39.75 -65.12 -52.02
C SER A 247 -39.59 -63.74 -51.28
N HIS A 248 -40.63 -63.08 -50.70
CA HIS A 248 -41.71 -62.24 -51.28
C HIS A 248 -42.34 -61.29 -50.17
N GLU A 249 -43.06 -60.22 -50.60
CA GLU A 249 -44.08 -59.29 -49.98
C GLU A 249 -44.80 -59.57 -48.61
N SER A 250 -45.73 -58.73 -48.08
CA SER A 250 -45.99 -57.26 -47.98
C SER A 250 -47.20 -56.99 -47.02
N PRO A 251 -47.44 -55.78 -46.45
CA PRO A 251 -48.43 -55.57 -45.37
C PRO A 251 -49.71 -54.77 -45.73
N THR A 252 -50.75 -54.87 -44.89
CA THR A 252 -52.01 -54.08 -44.94
C THR A 252 -52.20 -53.19 -43.69
N SER A 253 -53.08 -52.18 -43.80
CA SER A 253 -53.29 -51.14 -42.78
C SER A 253 -54.62 -51.31 -42.03
N GLY A 254 -54.66 -50.92 -40.74
CA GLY A 254 -55.84 -51.01 -39.87
C GLY A 254 -55.92 -49.86 -38.87
N ILE A 255 -57.14 -49.53 -38.43
CA ILE A 255 -57.39 -48.44 -37.47
C ILE A 255 -57.25 -48.98 -36.04
N THR A 256 -56.38 -48.38 -35.24
CA THR A 256 -56.06 -48.81 -33.87
C THR A 256 -56.71 -47.90 -32.84
N VAL A 257 -57.32 -48.49 -31.80
CA VAL A 257 -57.81 -47.74 -30.63
C VAL A 257 -56.64 -47.51 -29.66
N VAL A 258 -56.50 -46.27 -29.18
CA VAL A 258 -55.42 -45.83 -28.28
C VAL A 258 -55.91 -45.88 -26.82
N THR A 259 -55.02 -46.22 -25.87
CA THR A 259 -55.39 -46.27 -24.44
C THR A 259 -55.55 -44.87 -23.84
N GLN A 260 -56.20 -44.76 -22.68
CA GLN A 260 -56.51 -43.48 -22.05
C GLN A 260 -55.24 -42.69 -21.68
N GLU A 261 -54.18 -43.38 -21.26
CA GLU A 261 -52.89 -42.79 -20.90
C GLU A 261 -52.18 -42.23 -22.14
N ALA A 262 -52.21 -42.98 -23.24
CA ALA A 262 -51.60 -42.56 -24.50
C ALA A 262 -52.40 -41.42 -25.18
N ALA A 263 -53.73 -41.37 -25.01
CA ALA A 263 -54.54 -40.22 -25.40
C ALA A 263 -54.15 -38.97 -24.58
N GLN A 264 -53.95 -39.12 -23.26
CA GLN A 264 -53.58 -38.02 -22.37
C GLN A 264 -52.15 -37.48 -22.65
N VAL A 265 -51.18 -38.37 -22.96
CA VAL A 265 -49.84 -37.95 -23.42
C VAL A 265 -49.90 -37.18 -24.74
N LEU A 266 -50.81 -37.57 -25.65
CA LEU A 266 -51.05 -36.82 -26.89
C LEU A 266 -51.71 -35.46 -26.62
N GLU A 267 -52.54 -35.29 -25.58
CA GLU A 267 -53.09 -33.98 -25.19
C GLU A 267 -52.01 -33.01 -24.71
N SER A 268 -51.00 -33.48 -23.97
CA SER A 268 -49.85 -32.64 -23.58
C SER A 268 -49.02 -32.13 -24.78
N ALA A 269 -49.07 -32.79 -25.94
CA ALA A 269 -48.42 -32.31 -27.18
C ALA A 269 -49.18 -31.15 -27.87
N GLY A 270 -50.31 -30.72 -27.30
CA GLY A 270 -51.16 -29.64 -27.82
C GLY A 270 -51.91 -30.01 -29.11
N ASP A 271 -52.57 -29.03 -29.71
CA ASP A 271 -53.40 -29.25 -30.89
C ASP A 271 -52.63 -29.62 -32.16
N GLY A 272 -53.35 -30.31 -33.05
CA GLY A 272 -52.90 -30.76 -34.37
C GLY A 272 -53.37 -32.18 -34.71
N PRO A 273 -53.18 -32.63 -35.97
CA PRO A 273 -53.33 -34.03 -36.34
C PRO A 273 -52.30 -34.92 -35.63
N LEU A 274 -52.57 -36.22 -35.61
CA LEU A 274 -51.79 -37.20 -34.84
C LEU A 274 -50.30 -37.23 -35.22
N ASP A 275 -49.97 -37.07 -36.50
CA ASP A 275 -48.57 -37.07 -36.97
C ASP A 275 -47.79 -35.85 -36.45
N VAL A 276 -48.43 -34.68 -36.36
CA VAL A 276 -47.83 -33.46 -35.81
C VAL A 276 -47.61 -33.58 -34.30
N ARG A 277 -48.56 -34.18 -33.57
CA ARG A 277 -48.45 -34.41 -32.11
C ARG A 277 -47.38 -35.46 -31.79
N LEU A 278 -47.30 -36.53 -32.58
CA LEU A 278 -46.21 -37.52 -32.48
C LEU A 278 -44.85 -36.92 -32.84
N ARG A 279 -44.77 -36.05 -33.85
CA ARG A 279 -43.51 -35.39 -34.24
C ARG A 279 -42.97 -34.50 -33.12
N LYS A 280 -43.80 -33.62 -32.53
CA LYS A 280 -43.42 -32.82 -31.35
C LYS A 280 -42.85 -33.67 -30.21
N LEU A 281 -43.52 -34.78 -29.87
CA LEU A 281 -43.07 -35.69 -28.81
C LEU A 281 -41.75 -36.40 -29.14
N VAL A 282 -41.44 -36.61 -30.42
CA VAL A 282 -40.13 -37.12 -30.86
C VAL A 282 -39.06 -36.02 -30.80
N ASP A 283 -39.37 -34.81 -31.24
CA ASP A 283 -38.46 -33.65 -31.21
C ASP A 283 -38.08 -33.30 -29.75
N GLU A 284 -39.06 -33.24 -28.84
CA GLU A 284 -38.87 -33.03 -27.40
C GLU A 284 -38.04 -34.15 -26.75
N LYS A 285 -38.30 -35.41 -27.12
CA LYS A 285 -37.53 -36.57 -26.66
C LYS A 285 -36.07 -36.51 -27.13
N ASP A 286 -35.81 -36.13 -28.38
CA ASP A 286 -34.46 -36.10 -28.93
C ASP A 286 -33.66 -34.88 -28.42
N GLU A 287 -34.33 -33.77 -28.08
CA GLU A 287 -33.75 -32.67 -27.30
C GLU A 287 -33.41 -33.12 -25.86
N LEU A 288 -34.34 -33.76 -25.14
CA LEU A 288 -34.07 -34.32 -23.81
C LEU A 288 -32.94 -35.36 -23.82
N LEU A 289 -32.85 -36.22 -24.84
CA LEU A 289 -31.73 -37.14 -25.03
C LEU A 289 -30.41 -36.40 -25.31
N SER A 290 -30.45 -35.23 -25.94
CA SER A 290 -29.28 -34.38 -26.17
C SER A 290 -28.83 -33.70 -24.87
N GLN A 291 -29.77 -33.22 -24.05
CA GLN A 291 -29.49 -32.71 -22.71
C GLN A 291 -28.93 -33.81 -21.79
N ILE A 292 -29.50 -35.02 -21.80
CA ILE A 292 -28.98 -36.17 -21.04
C ILE A 292 -27.57 -36.55 -21.49
N ARG A 293 -27.27 -36.53 -22.80
CA ARG A 293 -25.91 -36.77 -23.32
C ARG A 293 -24.93 -35.70 -22.82
N LYS A 294 -25.31 -34.43 -22.88
CA LYS A 294 -24.49 -33.30 -22.39
C LYS A 294 -24.23 -33.39 -20.89
N LEU A 295 -25.26 -33.63 -20.07
CA LEU A 295 -25.15 -33.77 -18.62
C LEU A 295 -24.30 -34.99 -18.22
N LYS A 296 -24.40 -36.11 -18.95
CA LYS A 296 -23.51 -37.27 -18.75
C LYS A 296 -22.06 -36.94 -19.08
N MET A 297 -21.80 -36.21 -20.16
CA MET A 297 -20.44 -35.77 -20.53
C MET A 297 -19.85 -34.86 -19.46
N GLN A 298 -20.61 -33.86 -18.98
CA GLN A 298 -20.19 -32.97 -17.89
C GLN A 298 -19.97 -33.72 -16.57
N LEU A 299 -20.82 -34.69 -16.22
CA LEU A 299 -20.63 -35.53 -15.03
C LEU A 299 -19.36 -36.39 -15.14
N GLU A 300 -19.04 -36.90 -16.33
CA GLU A 300 -17.84 -37.69 -16.58
C GLU A 300 -16.57 -36.82 -16.62
N GLU A 301 -16.65 -35.59 -17.12
CA GLU A 301 -15.59 -34.57 -17.02
C GLU A 301 -15.29 -34.22 -15.56
N GLU A 302 -16.30 -33.95 -14.73
CA GLU A 302 -16.10 -33.69 -13.30
C GLU A 302 -15.57 -34.92 -12.55
N ARG A 303 -16.05 -36.13 -12.89
CA ARG A 303 -15.48 -37.38 -12.38
C ARG A 303 -14.02 -37.55 -12.76
N GLN A 304 -13.64 -37.24 -14.01
CA GLN A 304 -12.24 -37.30 -14.42
C GLN A 304 -11.38 -36.21 -13.77
N LYS A 305 -11.92 -35.03 -13.45
CA LYS A 305 -11.22 -34.03 -12.63
C LYS A 305 -10.97 -34.59 -11.23
N HIS A 306 -11.99 -35.16 -10.58
CA HIS A 306 -11.84 -35.78 -9.26
C HIS A 306 -10.84 -36.95 -9.28
N LEU A 307 -10.97 -37.88 -10.22
CA LEU A 307 -10.04 -39.01 -10.36
C LEU A 307 -8.61 -38.57 -10.65
N LYS A 308 -8.39 -37.48 -11.39
CA LYS A 308 -7.03 -36.91 -11.61
C LYS A 308 -6.48 -36.24 -10.35
N ILE A 309 -7.33 -35.59 -9.55
CA ILE A 309 -6.96 -35.05 -8.24
C ILE A 309 -6.58 -36.19 -7.29
N ASP A 310 -7.41 -37.23 -7.17
CA ASP A 310 -7.18 -38.37 -6.29
C ASP A 310 -5.97 -39.24 -6.75
N SER A 311 -5.74 -39.39 -8.06
CA SER A 311 -4.56 -40.07 -8.62
C SER A 311 -3.26 -39.34 -8.27
N VAL A 312 -3.25 -37.99 -8.31
CA VAL A 312 -2.08 -37.18 -7.93
C VAL A 312 -1.73 -37.33 -6.44
N TYR A 313 -2.67 -37.76 -5.59
CA TYR A 313 -2.38 -38.10 -4.19
C TYR A 313 -2.00 -39.57 -3.96
N THR A 314 -2.39 -40.50 -4.83
CA THR A 314 -2.22 -41.96 -4.61
C THR A 314 -1.10 -42.61 -5.43
N GLU A 315 -0.63 -41.99 -6.52
CA GLU A 315 0.41 -42.58 -7.38
C GLU A 315 1.82 -42.60 -6.73
N GLY A 316 1.96 -42.06 -5.51
CA GLY A 316 3.14 -42.26 -4.64
C GLY A 316 3.14 -43.58 -3.83
N GLU A 317 2.02 -44.31 -3.73
CA GLU A 317 1.85 -45.43 -2.80
C GLU A 317 2.41 -46.78 -3.31
N ARG A 318 3.65 -46.80 -3.81
CA ARG A 318 4.37 -48.04 -4.17
C ARG A 318 5.83 -48.09 -3.72
N MET A 319 6.08 -47.88 -2.42
CA MET A 319 7.30 -48.36 -1.75
C MET A 319 7.02 -48.87 -0.34
N GLU A 320 7.79 -49.87 0.08
CA GLU A 320 7.49 -50.74 1.23
C GLU A 320 7.67 -50.05 2.60
N ASN A 321 6.65 -50.15 3.46
CA ASN A 321 6.69 -50.14 4.95
C ASN A 321 7.57 -49.10 5.70
N GLY A 322 8.04 -48.04 5.05
CA GLY A 322 8.78 -46.93 5.67
C GLY A 322 8.42 -45.55 5.13
N THR A 323 7.88 -45.49 3.91
CA THR A 323 7.48 -44.26 3.19
C THR A 323 6.29 -43.54 3.84
N ASP A 324 5.31 -44.30 4.34
CA ASP A 324 4.09 -43.80 5.00
C ASP A 324 4.41 -42.93 6.23
N LEU A 325 5.35 -43.36 7.07
CA LEU A 325 5.78 -42.60 8.24
C LEU A 325 6.35 -41.22 7.86
N HIS A 326 7.14 -41.15 6.79
CA HIS A 326 7.70 -39.89 6.30
C HIS A 326 6.62 -38.95 5.74
N PHE A 327 5.61 -39.49 5.06
CA PHE A 327 4.46 -38.71 4.59
C PHE A 327 3.62 -38.19 5.76
N ILE A 328 3.38 -39.01 6.79
CA ILE A 328 2.70 -38.62 8.04
C ILE A 328 3.48 -37.53 8.78
N GLU A 329 4.81 -37.60 8.83
CA GLU A 329 5.67 -36.55 9.41
C GLU A 329 5.60 -35.25 8.62
N MET A 330 5.71 -35.31 7.29
CA MET A 330 5.58 -34.14 6.41
C MET A 330 4.21 -33.47 6.53
N GLN A 331 3.14 -34.27 6.59
CA GLN A 331 1.77 -33.79 6.78
C GLN A 331 1.56 -33.18 8.18
N ARG A 332 2.22 -33.71 9.23
CA ARG A 332 2.24 -33.11 10.57
C ARG A 332 2.95 -31.76 10.59
N ASP A 333 4.12 -31.65 9.95
CA ASP A 333 4.87 -30.38 9.92
C ASP A 333 4.18 -29.32 9.05
N ALA A 334 3.53 -29.71 7.95
CA ALA A 334 2.64 -28.83 7.19
C ALA A 334 1.48 -28.32 8.05
N ASN A 335 0.80 -29.20 8.79
CA ASN A 335 -0.28 -28.82 9.71
C ASN A 335 0.23 -27.94 10.88
N ARG A 336 1.45 -28.15 11.35
CA ARG A 336 2.12 -27.32 12.37
C ARG A 336 2.40 -25.92 11.84
N GLN A 337 2.94 -25.79 10.62
CA GLN A 337 3.15 -24.52 9.94
C GLN A 337 1.84 -23.78 9.66
N ILE A 338 0.81 -24.46 9.17
CA ILE A 338 -0.55 -23.90 8.98
C ILE A 338 -1.09 -23.34 10.31
N SER A 339 -0.86 -24.04 11.42
CA SER A 339 -1.28 -23.59 12.76
C SER A 339 -0.50 -22.36 13.23
N GLU A 340 0.82 -22.31 13.01
CA GLU A 340 1.63 -21.12 13.26
C GLU A 340 1.17 -19.91 12.44
N TYR A 341 0.90 -20.09 11.14
CA TYR A 341 0.45 -19.01 10.27
C TYR A 341 -0.95 -18.51 10.63
N LYS A 342 -1.88 -19.41 11.01
CA LYS A 342 -3.20 -19.02 11.55
C LYS A 342 -3.07 -18.20 12.84
N PHE A 343 -2.18 -18.58 13.76
CA PHE A 343 -1.93 -17.80 14.97
C PHE A 343 -1.30 -16.43 14.68
N LYS A 344 -0.31 -16.37 13.79
CA LYS A 344 0.32 -15.12 13.34
C LYS A 344 -0.71 -14.19 12.69
N LEU A 345 -1.54 -14.71 11.79
CA LEU A 345 -2.64 -13.98 11.14
C LEU A 345 -3.61 -13.40 12.16
N SER A 346 -4.15 -14.23 13.06
CA SER A 346 -5.11 -13.79 14.09
C SER A 346 -4.52 -12.72 15.03
N LYS A 347 -3.23 -12.81 15.35
CA LYS A 347 -2.53 -11.75 16.09
C LYS A 347 -2.43 -10.45 15.29
N THR A 348 -2.07 -10.51 14.01
CA THR A 348 -2.03 -9.30 13.15
C THR A 348 -3.41 -8.70 12.90
N GLU A 349 -4.47 -9.51 12.84
CA GLU A 349 -5.87 -9.03 12.76
C GLU A 349 -6.27 -8.25 14.02
N GLN A 350 -5.90 -8.75 15.20
CA GLN A 350 -6.12 -8.05 16.48
C GLN A 350 -5.30 -6.75 16.59
N GLU A 351 -4.06 -6.76 16.09
CA GLU A 351 -3.22 -5.55 16.01
C GLU A 351 -3.79 -4.52 15.04
N MET A 352 -4.30 -4.93 13.86
CA MET A 352 -4.98 -4.04 12.92
C MET A 352 -6.21 -3.38 13.54
N ALA A 353 -7.12 -4.15 14.15
CA ALA A 353 -8.32 -3.60 14.79
C ALA A 353 -7.99 -2.59 15.91
N THR A 354 -6.88 -2.82 16.64
CA THR A 354 -6.37 -1.88 17.67
C THR A 354 -5.83 -0.59 17.05
N MET A 355 -5.19 -0.67 15.88
CA MET A 355 -4.70 0.49 15.14
C MET A 355 -5.84 1.29 14.51
N GLU A 356 -6.85 0.63 13.95
CA GLU A 356 -8.07 1.26 13.44
C GLU A 356 -8.80 2.06 14.52
N GLN A 357 -8.95 1.50 15.73
CA GLN A 357 -9.56 2.22 16.85
C GLN A 357 -8.74 3.47 17.26
N ASN A 358 -7.41 3.41 17.15
CA ASN A 358 -6.54 4.56 17.39
C ASN A 358 -6.65 5.63 16.29
N VAL A 359 -6.77 5.24 15.02
CA VAL A 359 -7.00 6.16 13.90
C VAL A 359 -8.32 6.93 14.10
N ASN A 360 -9.44 6.22 14.34
CA ASN A 360 -10.74 6.83 14.61
C ASN A 360 -10.69 7.85 15.78
N ARG A 361 -9.93 7.54 16.84
CA ARG A 361 -9.74 8.44 17.99
C ARG A 361 -8.94 9.70 17.62
N LEU A 362 -7.91 9.56 16.79
CA LEU A 362 -7.05 10.66 16.33
C LEU A 362 -7.78 11.57 15.33
N GLU A 363 -8.53 11.00 14.38
CA GLU A 363 -9.39 11.75 13.46
C GLU A 363 -10.43 12.59 14.22
N GLY A 364 -11.04 12.01 15.25
CA GLY A 364 -11.92 12.73 16.18
C GLY A 364 -11.22 13.87 16.94
N GLN A 365 -9.93 13.76 17.24
CA GLN A 365 -9.14 14.87 17.80
C GLN A 365 -8.84 15.95 16.75
N VAL A 366 -8.39 15.57 15.55
CA VAL A 366 -8.11 16.49 14.44
C VAL A 366 -9.34 17.32 14.06
N SER A 367 -10.52 16.69 13.97
CA SER A 367 -11.79 17.37 13.69
C SER A 367 -12.14 18.44 14.73
N ARG A 368 -11.91 18.17 16.03
CA ARG A 368 -12.09 19.15 17.11
C ARG A 368 -11.06 20.28 17.06
N TYR A 369 -9.78 19.98 16.86
CA TYR A 369 -8.75 21.01 16.77
C TYR A 369 -8.94 21.92 15.56
N LYS A 370 -9.33 21.38 14.40
CA LYS A 370 -9.72 22.19 13.24
C LYS A 370 -10.90 23.10 13.58
N SER A 371 -11.97 22.55 14.16
CA SER A 371 -13.15 23.35 14.56
C SER A 371 -12.80 24.47 15.55
N SER A 372 -11.80 24.25 16.41
CA SER A 372 -11.27 25.25 17.34
C SER A 372 -10.43 26.33 16.63
N ALA A 373 -9.63 25.97 15.63
CA ALA A 373 -8.84 26.91 14.82
C ALA A 373 -9.75 27.78 13.93
N ASP A 374 -10.69 27.15 13.20
CA ASP A 374 -11.72 27.80 12.38
C ASP A 374 -12.63 28.76 13.19
N ASN A 375 -12.62 28.66 14.52
CA ASN A 375 -13.31 29.57 15.44
C ASN A 375 -12.39 30.67 15.99
N ALA A 376 -11.12 30.34 16.30
CA ALA A 376 -10.13 31.32 16.71
C ALA A 376 -9.83 32.36 15.62
N GLU A 377 -9.73 31.94 14.36
CA GLU A 377 -9.51 32.82 13.19
C GLU A 377 -10.63 33.88 13.07
N LYS A 378 -11.90 33.47 13.26
CA LYS A 378 -13.05 34.39 13.23
C LYS A 378 -12.99 35.43 14.34
N ILE A 379 -12.66 35.00 15.56
CA ILE A 379 -12.50 35.90 16.71
C ILE A 379 -11.33 36.87 16.47
N GLU A 380 -10.24 36.41 15.87
CA GLU A 380 -9.10 37.27 15.51
C GLU A 380 -9.49 38.35 14.48
N ASP A 381 -10.28 37.99 13.48
CA ASP A 381 -10.77 38.93 12.45
C ASP A 381 -11.83 39.92 12.98
N GLU A 382 -12.71 39.49 13.89
CA GLU A 382 -13.61 40.37 14.65
C GLU A 382 -12.81 41.39 15.48
N LEU A 383 -11.79 40.94 16.22
CA LEU A 383 -10.90 41.79 17.01
C LEU A 383 -10.06 42.74 16.12
N LYS A 384 -9.61 42.31 14.93
CA LYS A 384 -8.98 43.20 13.94
C LYS A 384 -9.95 44.28 13.46
N ALA A 385 -11.22 43.94 13.21
CA ALA A 385 -12.23 44.88 12.78
C ALA A 385 -12.57 45.90 13.88
N GLU A 386 -12.71 45.46 15.13
CA GLU A 386 -12.94 46.34 16.28
C GLU A 386 -11.73 47.24 16.56
N LYS A 387 -10.50 46.71 16.54
CA LYS A 387 -9.26 47.50 16.65
C LYS A 387 -9.21 48.62 15.59
N ARG A 388 -9.54 48.31 14.33
CA ARG A 388 -9.63 49.30 13.24
C ARG A 388 -10.75 50.33 13.45
N LYS A 389 -11.83 49.99 14.18
CA LYS A 389 -12.90 50.93 14.56
C LYS A 389 -12.42 51.86 15.68
N LEU A 390 -11.94 51.30 16.79
CA LEU A 390 -11.44 52.07 17.94
C LEU A 390 -10.27 53.00 17.56
N GLN A 391 -9.40 52.60 16.65
CA GLN A 391 -8.33 53.47 16.13
C GLN A 391 -8.86 54.70 15.36
N ARG A 392 -9.98 54.57 14.62
CA ARG A 392 -10.62 55.71 13.94
C ARG A 392 -11.32 56.62 14.94
N GLU A 393 -12.02 56.06 15.90
CA GLU A 393 -12.70 56.81 16.97
C GLU A 393 -11.69 57.57 17.84
N LEU A 394 -10.55 56.96 18.19
CA LEU A 394 -9.43 57.61 18.87
C LEU A 394 -8.84 58.76 18.04
N ARG A 395 -8.63 58.57 16.72
CA ARG A 395 -8.13 59.65 15.86
C ARG A 395 -9.10 60.84 15.85
N THR A 396 -10.39 60.59 15.63
CA THR A 396 -11.44 61.63 15.68
C THR A 396 -11.50 62.35 17.04
N ALA A 397 -11.27 61.64 18.15
CA ALA A 397 -11.21 62.23 19.48
C ALA A 397 -9.98 63.13 19.66
N LEU A 398 -8.80 62.71 19.17
CA LEU A 398 -7.56 63.51 19.22
C LEU A 398 -7.67 64.77 18.34
N ASP A 399 -8.14 64.64 17.10
CA ASP A 399 -8.34 65.78 16.19
C ASP A 399 -9.26 66.85 16.82
N LYS A 400 -10.27 66.40 17.58
CA LYS A 400 -11.19 67.28 18.33
C LYS A 400 -10.58 67.88 19.60
N ILE A 401 -9.63 67.20 20.25
CA ILE A 401 -8.86 67.79 21.35
C ILE A 401 -7.96 68.91 20.81
N GLU A 402 -7.27 68.71 19.68
CA GLU A 402 -6.46 69.74 19.03
C GLU A 402 -7.31 71.00 18.67
N GLU A 403 -8.53 70.82 18.16
CA GLU A 403 -9.48 71.92 17.91
C GLU A 403 -9.87 72.67 19.19
N MET A 404 -10.18 71.94 20.27
CA MET A 404 -10.54 72.52 21.57
C MET A 404 -9.35 73.23 22.24
N GLU A 405 -8.13 72.72 22.08
CA GLU A 405 -6.91 73.38 22.55
C GLU A 405 -6.60 74.65 21.77
N MET A 406 -6.76 74.66 20.44
CA MET A 406 -6.60 75.86 19.63
C MET A 406 -7.60 76.95 20.03
N THR A 407 -8.89 76.60 20.15
CA THR A 407 -9.93 77.57 20.55
C THR A 407 -9.72 78.10 21.97
N ASN A 408 -9.33 77.25 22.93
CA ASN A 408 -8.96 77.68 24.28
C ASN A 408 -7.74 78.63 24.26
N ASN A 409 -6.69 78.31 23.51
CA ASN A 409 -5.53 79.19 23.33
C ASN A 409 -5.89 80.57 22.75
N HIS A 410 -6.86 80.64 21.82
CA HIS A 410 -7.39 81.92 21.32
C HIS A 410 -8.18 82.69 22.39
N LEU A 411 -8.97 82.01 23.22
CA LEU A 411 -9.72 82.62 24.32
C LEU A 411 -8.80 83.16 25.43
N VAL A 412 -7.76 82.40 25.81
CA VAL A 412 -6.74 82.83 26.78
C VAL A 412 -6.05 84.13 26.30
N LYS A 413 -5.53 84.14 25.07
CA LYS A 413 -4.89 85.33 24.47
C LYS A 413 -5.81 86.55 24.39
N ARG A 414 -7.12 86.33 24.24
CA ARG A 414 -8.15 87.39 24.26
C ARG A 414 -8.43 87.89 25.68
N LEU A 415 -8.49 87.00 26.68
CA LEU A 415 -8.63 87.35 28.10
C LEU A 415 -7.41 88.13 28.62
N GLU A 416 -6.20 87.74 28.21
CA GLU A 416 -4.95 88.46 28.53
C GLU A 416 -4.97 89.89 28.01
N LYS A 417 -5.38 90.10 26.75
CA LYS A 417 -5.56 91.46 26.19
C LYS A 417 -6.58 92.29 26.97
N MET A 418 -7.71 91.70 27.39
CA MET A 418 -8.69 92.42 28.21
C MET A 418 -8.17 92.74 29.63
N LYS A 419 -7.39 91.84 30.24
CA LYS A 419 -6.69 92.11 31.51
C LYS A 419 -5.68 93.25 31.37
N ALA A 420 -4.85 93.23 30.32
CA ALA A 420 -3.88 94.29 30.03
C ALA A 420 -4.56 95.65 29.82
N ASN A 421 -5.62 95.71 29.01
CA ASN A 421 -6.39 96.94 28.80
C ASN A 421 -7.03 97.46 30.09
N ARG A 422 -7.59 96.57 30.93
CA ARG A 422 -8.14 96.96 32.25
C ARG A 422 -7.06 97.53 33.16
N ASN A 423 -5.89 96.91 33.22
CA ASN A 423 -4.78 97.38 34.06
C ASN A 423 -4.24 98.73 33.55
N ALA A 424 -4.17 98.93 32.24
CA ALA A 424 -3.78 100.22 31.65
C ALA A 424 -4.78 101.34 32.01
N LEU A 425 -6.09 101.08 31.92
CA LEU A 425 -7.13 102.02 32.34
C LEU A 425 -7.05 102.35 33.85
N LEU A 426 -6.80 101.35 34.69
CA LEU A 426 -6.61 101.54 36.14
C LEU A 426 -5.31 102.30 36.49
N SER A 427 -4.34 102.37 35.57
CA SER A 427 -3.11 103.19 35.73
C SER A 427 -3.25 104.62 35.19
N GLN A 428 -4.44 105.00 34.74
CA GLN A 428 -4.78 106.35 34.24
C GLN A 428 -5.82 107.06 35.13
N GLN A 429 -6.08 106.50 36.32
CA GLN A 429 -6.92 107.06 37.39
C GLN A 429 -6.06 107.33 38.63
#